data_AF-A0A935XF97-F1
#
_entry.id   AF-A0A935XF97-F1
#
_cell.length_a   1.000
_cell.length_b   1.000
_cell.length_c   1.000
_cell.angle_alpha   90.00
_cell.angle_beta   90.00
_cell.angle_gamma   90.00
#
_symmetry.space_group_name_H-M   'P 1'
#
loop_
_entity.id
_entity.type
_entity.pdbx_description
1 polymer ?
#
loop_
_entity_poly.entity_id
_entity_poly.type
_entity_poly.pdbx_seq_one_letter_code
_entity_poly.pdbx_strand_id
1 'polypeptide(L)' 'MTDRDVFEPYATGVALLWVVHTLHADRLVWNDAALDRLTATPRLKAMLQAGRTPREIVAAWSSEVAAFRALSARYLMYR' A
#
# COMPACT_ATOMS: atom_id res chain seq x y z
N MET A 1 17.48 -7.77 -1.25
CA MET A 1 17.05 -7.42 0.12
C MET A 1 18.14 -7.90 1.06
N THR A 2 18.76 -6.99 1.81
CA THR A 2 19.93 -7.28 2.66
C THR A 2 19.58 -7.40 4.15
N ASP A 3 18.49 -6.77 4.59
CA ASP A 3 17.91 -6.89 5.92
C ASP A 3 16.39 -7.12 5.79
N ARG A 4 15.87 -8.15 6.46
CA ARG A 4 14.44 -8.52 6.41
C ARG A 4 13.62 -7.75 7.44
N ASP A 5 14.20 -7.42 8.59
CA ASP A 5 13.46 -6.86 9.71
C ASP A 5 13.17 -5.37 9.50
N VAL A 6 13.93 -4.72 8.60
CA VAL A 6 13.72 -3.32 8.19
C VAL A 6 12.87 -3.22 6.90
N PHE A 7 12.80 -4.28 6.10
CA PHE A 7 12.13 -4.20 4.80
C PHE A 7 10.61 -4.25 4.94
N GLU A 8 9.93 -3.25 4.38
CA GLU A 8 8.47 -3.18 4.31
C GLU A 8 8.00 -3.44 2.86
N PRO A 9 7.59 -4.67 2.50
CA PRO A 9 7.27 -5.03 1.11
C PRO A 9 6.13 -4.19 0.54
N TYR A 10 5.08 -3.95 1.35
CA TYR A 10 3.91 -3.24 0.89
C TYR A 10 4.19 -1.75 0.67
N ALA A 11 4.88 -1.11 1.61
CA ALA A 11 5.32 0.28 1.46
C ALA A 11 6.26 0.44 0.25
N THR A 12 7.13 -0.54 0.01
CA THR A 12 8.00 -0.56 -1.18
C THR A 12 7.19 -0.67 -2.47
N GLY A 13 6.16 -1.53 -2.52
CA GLY A 13 5.27 -1.64 -3.68
C GLY A 13 4.50 -0.34 -3.97
N VAL A 14 3.99 0.33 -2.92
CA VAL A 14 3.36 1.65 -3.04
C VAL A 14 4.34 2.68 -3.58
N ALA A 15 5.58 2.71 -3.07
CA ALA A 15 6.61 3.62 -3.55
C ALA A 15 6.97 3.37 -5.02
N LEU A 16 7.09 2.10 -5.44
CA LEU A 16 7.35 1.75 -6.84
C LEU A 16 6.23 2.24 -7.76
N LEU A 17 4.98 1.97 -7.39
CA LEU A 17 3.82 2.40 -8.18
C LEU A 17 3.71 3.93 -8.23
N TRP A 18 4.01 4.61 -7.12
CA TRP A 18 4.09 6.07 -7.06
C TRP A 18 5.17 6.62 -8.01
N VAL A 19 6.38 6.03 -8.04
CA VAL A 19 7.45 6.45 -8.97
C VAL A 19 7.01 6.27 -10.42
N VAL A 20 6.47 5.10 -10.78
CA VAL A 20 6.00 4.82 -12.14
C VAL A 20 4.90 5.80 -12.55
N HIS A 21 3.92 6.05 -11.67
CA HIS A 21 2.86 7.01 -11.95
C HIS A 21 3.40 8.44 -12.09
N THR A 22 4.32 8.86 -11.21
CA THR A 22 4.89 10.21 -11.23
C THR A 22 5.70 10.49 -12.49
N LEU A 23 6.49 9.51 -12.96
CA LEU A 23 7.41 9.69 -14.09
C LEU A 23 6.77 9.38 -15.45
N HIS A 24 5.75 8.51 -15.49
CA HIS A 24 5.21 7.95 -16.72
C HIS A 24 3.67 7.89 -16.70
N ALA A 25 3.02 8.89 -16.11
CA ALA A 25 1.55 8.98 -16.05
C ALA A 25 0.88 8.89 -17.43
N ASP A 26 1.54 9.41 -18.47
CA ASP A 26 1.09 9.41 -19.87
C ASP A 26 1.08 8.01 -20.51
N ARG A 27 1.83 7.06 -19.96
CA ARG A 27 1.97 5.69 -20.49
C ARG A 27 1.42 4.62 -19.56
N LEU A 28 1.25 4.94 -18.28
CA LEU A 28 0.75 3.99 -17.30
C LEU A 28 -0.73 3.67 -17.58
N VAL A 29 -0.98 2.42 -17.98
CA VAL A 29 -2.34 1.90 -18.15
C VAL A 29 -2.78 1.21 -16.87
N TRP A 30 -3.87 1.69 -16.28
CA TRP A 30 -4.46 1.08 -15.09
C TRP A 30 -5.32 -0.12 -15.46
N ASN A 31 -5.10 -1.25 -14.78
CA ASN A 31 -6.06 -2.36 -14.77
C ASN A 31 -6.85 -2.28 -13.46
N ASP A 32 -7.98 -1.59 -13.50
CA ASP A 32 -8.79 -1.28 -12.32
C ASP A 32 -9.34 -2.56 -11.67
N ALA A 33 -9.83 -3.50 -12.47
CA ALA A 33 -10.34 -4.78 -11.96
C ALA A 33 -9.27 -5.57 -11.20
N ALA A 34 -8.02 -5.59 -11.69
CA ALA A 34 -6.93 -6.25 -11.00
C ALA A 34 -6.49 -5.48 -9.74
N LEU A 35 -6.38 -4.15 -9.84
CA LEU A 35 -5.90 -3.32 -8.73
C LEU A 35 -6.90 -3.30 -7.57
N ASP A 36 -8.19 -3.14 -7.86
CA ASP A 36 -9.25 -3.14 -6.85
C ASP A 36 -9.38 -4.51 -6.19
N ARG A 37 -9.19 -5.60 -6.95
CA ARG A 37 -9.15 -6.96 -6.38
C ARG A 37 -7.96 -7.16 -5.44
N LEU A 38 -6.78 -6.65 -5.79
CA LEU A 38 -5.56 -6.82 -4.98
C LEU A 38 -5.56 -5.94 -3.71
N THR A 39 -6.10 -4.73 -3.82
CA THR A 39 -6.07 -3.75 -2.73
C THR A 39 -7.36 -3.74 -1.91
N ALA A 40 -8.43 -4.36 -2.43
CA ALA A 40 -9.77 -4.37 -1.86
C ALA A 40 -10.38 -2.97 -1.65
N THR A 41 -9.80 -1.92 -2.26
CA THR A 41 -10.29 -0.54 -2.15
C THR A 41 -9.82 0.32 -3.33
N PRO A 42 -10.66 1.22 -3.86
CA PRO A 42 -10.22 2.18 -4.88
C PRO A 42 -9.29 3.27 -4.32
N ARG A 43 -9.12 3.35 -2.99
CA ARG A 43 -8.38 4.42 -2.29
C ARG A 43 -6.94 4.56 -2.77
N LEU A 44 -6.25 3.46 -3.06
CA LEU A 44 -4.83 3.52 -3.47
C LEU A 44 -4.67 4.30 -4.78
N LYS A 45 -5.43 3.95 -5.82
CA LYS A 45 -5.37 4.63 -7.11
C LYS A 45 -5.77 6.10 -6.98
N ALA A 46 -6.85 6.38 -6.25
CA ALA A 46 -7.33 7.74 -6.03
C ALA A 46 -6.25 8.62 -5.36
N MET A 47 -5.55 8.11 -4.34
CA MET A 47 -4.48 8.86 -3.68
C MET A 47 -3.25 9.06 -4.59
N LEU A 48 -2.90 8.08 -5.41
CA LEU A 48 -1.81 8.21 -6.39
C LEU A 48 -2.13 9.30 -7.42
N GLN A 49 -3.34 9.28 -7.99
CA GLN A 49 -3.80 10.28 -8.95
C GLN A 49 -3.94 11.67 -8.33
N ALA A 50 -4.22 11.75 -7.03
CA ALA A 50 -4.23 13.00 -6.26
C ALA A 50 -2.83 13.50 -5.88
N GLY A 51 -1.76 12.84 -6.33
CA GLY A 51 -0.37 13.26 -6.08
C GLY A 51 0.11 13.04 -4.64
N ARG A 52 -0.56 12.20 -3.86
CA ARG A 52 -0.13 11.89 -2.48
C ARG A 52 1.20 11.16 -2.50
N THR A 53 2.06 11.48 -1.56
CA THR A 53 3.36 10.82 -1.39
C THR A 53 3.19 9.38 -0.88
N PRO A 54 4.18 8.48 -1.08
CA PRO A 54 4.12 7.11 -0.56
C PRO A 54 3.89 7.06 0.95
N ARG A 55 4.54 7.98 1.70
CA ARG A 55 4.37 8.09 3.15
C ARG A 55 2.94 8.44 3.54
N GLU A 56 2.32 9.40 2.86
CA GLU A 56 0.92 9.76 3.12
C GLU A 56 -0.04 8.65 2.73
N ILE A 57 0.24 7.96 1.62
CA ILE A 57 -0.54 6.79 1.21
C ILE A 57 -0.45 5.77 2.33
N VAL A 58 0.72 5.25 2.70
CA VAL A 58 0.88 4.22 3.75
C VAL A 58 0.31 4.66 5.11
N ALA A 59 0.44 5.94 5.47
CA ALA A 59 -0.11 6.47 6.72
C ALA A 59 -1.66 6.43 6.78
N ALA A 60 -2.35 6.46 5.64
CA ALA A 60 -3.82 6.43 5.59
C ALA A 60 -4.44 5.12 6.14
N TRP A 61 -3.62 4.08 6.36
CA TRP A 61 -4.02 2.73 6.73
C TRP A 61 -3.56 2.40 8.15
N SER A 62 -2.76 3.27 8.77
CA SER A 62 -2.12 2.98 10.05
C SER A 62 -3.13 2.67 11.16
N SER A 63 -4.29 3.35 11.14
CA SER A 63 -5.39 3.08 12.07
C SER A 63 -6.02 1.71 11.85
N GLU A 64 -6.28 1.34 10.59
CA GLU A 64 -6.86 0.05 10.19
C GLU A 64 -5.91 -1.11 10.54
N VAL A 65 -4.61 -0.93 10.29
CA VAL A 65 -3.56 -1.90 10.67
C VAL A 65 -3.46 -2.03 12.18
N ALA A 66 -3.51 -0.93 12.94
CA ALA A 66 -3.50 -0.97 14.40
C ALA A 66 -4.74 -1.69 14.96
N ALA A 67 -5.92 -1.40 14.41
CA ALA A 67 -7.16 -2.07 14.78
C ALA A 67 -7.11 -3.57 14.48
N PHE A 68 -6.60 -3.97 13.31
CA PHE A 68 -6.42 -5.37 12.94
C PHE A 68 -5.45 -6.08 13.88
N ARG A 69 -4.30 -5.47 14.19
CA ARG A 69 -3.32 -6.04 15.15
C ARG A 69 -3.91 -6.23 16.54
N ALA A 70 -4.70 -5.27 17.02
CA ALA A 70 -5.38 -5.38 18.31
C ALA A 70 -6.43 -6.51 18.32
N LEU A 71 -7.16 -6.68 17.21
CA LEU A 71 -8.12 -7.75 17.05
C LEU A 71 -7.44 -9.13 16.96
N SER A 72 -6.42 -9.25 16.11
CA SER A 72 -5.73 -10.52 15.83
C SER A 72 -4.95 -11.06 17.02
N ALA A 73 -4.48 -10.18 17.92
CA ALA A 73 -3.74 -10.55 19.13
C ALA A 73 -4.46 -11.61 19.99
N ARG A 74 -5.80 -11.61 20.00
CA ARG A 74 -6.63 -12.58 20.75
C ARG A 74 -6.62 -13.99 20.16
N TYR A 75 -6.18 -14.11 18.91
CA TYR A 75 -6.25 -15.34 18.12
C TYR A 75 -4.86 -15.88 17.74
N LEU A 76 -3.77 -15.24 18.20
CA LEU A 76 -2.41 -15.69 17.93
C LEU A 76 -2.11 -16.97 18.73
N MET A 77 -1.75 -18.04 18.02
CA MET A 77 -1.32 -19.32 18.63
C MET A 77 0.21 -19.41 18.78
N TYR A 78 0.94 -18.52 18.12
CA TYR A 78 2.40 -18.51 18.07
C TYR A 78 2.92 -17.11 18.33
N ARG A 79 4.16 -17.04 18.81
CA ARG A 79 4.92 -15.80 18.96
C ARG A 79 5.71 -15.52 17.69
#